data_AF-A0A945Z2V7-F1
#
_entry.id   AF-A0A945Z2V7-F1
#
_cell.length_a   1.000
_cell.length_b   1.000
_cell.length_c   1.000
_cell.angle_alpha   90.00
_cell.angle_beta   90.00
_cell.angle_gamma   90.00
#
_symmetry.space_group_name_H-M   'P 1'
#
loop_
_entity.id
_entity.type
_entity.pdbx_description
1 polymer ?
#
loop_
_entity_poly.entity_id
_entity_poly.type
_entity_poly.pdbx_seq_one_letter_code
_entity_poly.pdbx_strand_id
1 'polypeptide(L)'
;MKRNGFTLVEMLVVIAIIILISASAIPAITPFLKSQRLNKGARIVQAQALAARVMAINSREQRRLVIDSTYSKLSIIGTDTTILAREEFLPDTIEFGTGNVIWTAGTS
;
A
#
# COMPACT_ATOMS: atom_id res chain seq x y z
N MET A 1 -27.03 53.72 -11.76
CA MET A 1 -26.31 52.60 -11.09
C MET A 1 -25.16 52.18 -12.00
N LYS A 2 -23.89 52.46 -11.64
CA LYS A 2 -22.74 52.05 -12.46
C LYS A 2 -22.44 50.57 -12.21
N ARG A 3 -22.49 49.76 -13.27
CA ARG A 3 -22.00 48.37 -13.26
C ARG A 3 -20.49 48.44 -13.49
N ASN A 4 -19.70 48.14 -12.47
CA ASN A 4 -18.27 47.93 -12.64
C ASN A 4 -18.07 46.52 -13.23
N GLY A 5 -17.59 46.46 -14.47
CA GLY A 5 -17.22 45.21 -15.13
C GLY A 5 -15.81 44.78 -14.72
N PHE A 6 -15.55 43.47 -14.79
CA PHE A 6 -14.24 42.88 -14.55
C PHE A 6 -13.25 43.34 -15.64
N THR A 7 -12.07 43.77 -15.24
CA THR A 7 -11.00 44.19 -16.16
C THR A 7 -10.20 42.98 -16.65
N LEU A 8 -9.58 43.11 -17.82
CA LEU A 8 -8.68 42.08 -18.37
C LEU A 8 -7.48 41.83 -17.44
N VAL A 9 -7.01 42.88 -16.77
CA VAL A 9 -5.89 42.80 -15.81
C VAL A 9 -6.28 41.99 -14.59
N GLU A 10 -7.49 42.19 -14.05
CA GLU A 10 -7.98 41.40 -12.92
C GLU A 10 -8.07 39.91 -13.29
N MET A 11 -8.55 39.57 -14.49
CA MET A 11 -8.56 38.16 -14.94
C MET A 11 -7.16 37.57 -15.07
N LEU A 12 -6.19 38.34 -15.58
CA LEU A 12 -4.81 37.89 -15.72
C LEU A 12 -4.16 37.61 -14.35
N VAL A 13 -4.38 38.48 -13.37
CA VAL A 13 -3.89 38.28 -12.00
C VAL A 13 -4.53 37.05 -11.36
N VAL A 14 -5.85 36.85 -11.53
CA VAL A 14 -6.55 35.68 -10.98
C VAL A 14 -6.00 34.39 -11.57
N ILE A 15 -5.80 34.32 -12.89
CA ILE A 15 -5.24 33.12 -13.54
C ILE A 15 -3.80 32.87 -13.08
N ALA A 16 -2.98 33.91 -12.94
CA ALA A 16 -1.62 33.79 -12.42
C ALA A 16 -1.61 33.21 -10.99
N ILE A 17 -2.52 33.65 -10.12
CA ILE A 17 -2.66 33.13 -8.76
C ILE A 17 -3.12 31.67 -8.77
N ILE A 18 -4.10 31.33 -9.62
CA ILE A 18 -4.59 29.93 -9.76
C ILE A 18 -3.45 29.00 -10.19
N ILE A 19 -2.62 29.42 -11.16
CA ILE A 19 -1.48 28.62 -11.63
C ILE A 19 -0.46 28.42 -10.50
N LEU A 20 -0.14 29.47 -9.75
CA LEU A 20 0.81 29.39 -8.63
C LEU A 20 0.33 28.43 -7.54
N ILE A 21 -0.95 28.53 -7.16
CA ILE A 21 -1.55 27.64 -6.16
C ILE A 21 -1.61 26.20 -6.69
N SER A 22 -2.02 26.01 -7.94
CA SER A 22 -2.14 24.68 -8.54
C SER A 22 -0.79 23.96 -8.64
N ALA A 23 0.28 24.69 -9.01
CA ALA A 23 1.63 24.14 -9.09
C ALA A 23 2.15 23.70 -7.71
N SER A 24 1.83 24.45 -6.64
CA SER A 24 2.29 24.11 -5.28
C SER A 24 1.50 22.97 -4.63
N ALA A 25 0.28 22.67 -5.09
CA ALA A 25 -0.54 21.58 -4.56
C ALA A 25 0.00 20.17 -4.91
N ILE A 26 0.67 20.00 -6.06
CA ILE A 26 1.16 18.71 -6.54
C ILE A 26 2.14 18.03 -5.56
N PRO A 27 3.25 18.68 -5.13
CA PRO A 27 4.20 18.04 -4.21
C PRO A 27 3.61 17.75 -2.82
N ALA A 28 2.54 18.43 -2.41
CA ALA A 28 1.91 18.21 -1.12
C ALA A 28 1.11 16.88 -1.07
N ILE A 29 0.59 16.42 -2.21
CA ILE A 29 -0.29 15.23 -2.28
C ILE A 29 0.52 13.92 -2.42
N THR A 30 1.69 13.97 -3.07
CA THR A 30 2.50 12.77 -3.36
C THR A 30 2.94 11.97 -2.12
N PRO A 31 3.45 12.56 -1.01
CA PRO A 31 3.85 11.77 0.16
C PRO A 31 2.64 11.16 0.88
N PHE A 32 1.51 11.87 0.89
CA PHE A 32 0.28 11.39 1.52
C PHE A 32 -0.24 10.13 0.83
N LEU A 33 -0.30 10.12 -0.50
CA LEU A 33 -0.71 8.95 -1.27
C LEU A 33 0.24 7.77 -1.07
N LYS A 34 1.55 8.01 -0.99
CA LYS A 34 2.55 6.96 -0.72
C LYS A 34 2.31 6.29 0.64
N SER A 35 2.12 7.08 1.69
CA SER A 35 1.84 6.58 3.05
C SER A 35 0.52 5.81 3.10
N GLN A 36 -0.52 6.26 2.41
CA GLN A 36 -1.80 5.53 2.35
C GLN A 36 -1.66 4.17 1.64
N ARG A 37 -0.92 4.11 0.54
CA ARG A 37 -0.67 2.85 -0.19
C ARG A 37 0.14 1.86 0.67
N LEU A 38 1.16 2.34 1.40
CA LEU A 38 1.92 1.53 2.36
C LEU A 38 1.04 0.98 3.48
N ASN A 39 0.22 1.84 4.11
CA ASN A 39 -0.67 1.41 5.19
C ASN A 39 -1.68 0.35 4.72
N LYS A 40 -2.21 0.48 3.50
CA LYS A 40 -3.10 -0.52 2.90
C LYS A 40 -2.40 -1.86 2.73
N GLY A 41 -1.20 -1.89 2.14
CA GLY A 41 -0.47 -3.14 1.96
C GLY A 41 -0.07 -3.79 3.29
N ALA A 42 0.37 -3.01 4.28
CA ALA A 42 0.67 -3.52 5.62
C ALA A 42 -0.56 -4.16 6.29
N ARG A 43 -1.75 -3.58 6.09
CA ARG A 43 -3.00 -4.13 6.61
C ARG A 43 -3.37 -5.47 5.97
N ILE A 44 -3.14 -5.64 4.67
CA ILE A 44 -3.37 -6.91 3.96
C ILE A 44 -2.44 -7.99 4.50
N VAL A 45 -1.14 -7.68 4.65
CA VAL A 45 -0.15 -8.61 5.23
C VAL A 45 -0.52 -9.01 6.65
N GLN A 46 -0.94 -8.05 7.49
CA GLN A 46 -1.40 -8.32 8.84
C GLN A 46 -2.62 -9.26 8.87
N ALA A 47 -3.60 -9.01 7.98
CA ALA A 47 -4.81 -9.83 7.91
C ALA A 47 -4.49 -11.27 7.51
N GLN A 48 -3.61 -11.48 6.54
CA GLN A 48 -3.20 -12.82 6.12
C GLN A 48 -2.31 -13.53 7.14
N ALA A 49 -1.41 -12.82 7.83
CA ALA A 49 -0.65 -13.38 8.93
C ALA A 49 -1.58 -13.85 10.07
N LEU A 50 -2.62 -13.08 10.39
CA LEU A 50 -3.64 -13.47 11.36
C LEU A 50 -4.44 -14.70 10.88
N ALA A 51 -4.84 -14.72 9.60
CA ALA A 51 -5.54 -15.85 9.01
C ALA A 51 -4.67 -17.13 9.07
N ALA A 52 -3.40 -17.03 8.69
CA ALA A 52 -2.44 -18.13 8.78
C ALA A 52 -2.30 -18.64 10.22
N ARG A 53 -2.23 -17.73 11.20
CA ARG A 53 -2.19 -18.08 12.64
C ARG A 53 -3.45 -18.82 13.09
N VAL A 54 -4.63 -18.33 12.73
CA VAL A 54 -5.90 -18.99 13.08
C VAL A 54 -5.97 -20.39 12.49
N MET A 55 -5.57 -20.54 11.22
CA MET A 55 -5.53 -21.86 10.59
C MET A 55 -4.50 -22.78 11.27
N ALA A 56 -3.33 -22.26 11.67
CA ALA A 56 -2.28 -23.01 12.37
C ALA A 56 -2.77 -23.57 13.70
N ILE A 57 -3.49 -22.74 14.46
CA ILE A 57 -4.13 -23.14 15.72
C ILE A 57 -5.19 -24.22 15.47
N ASN A 58 -6.05 -24.02 14.48
CA ASN A 58 -7.17 -24.92 14.21
C ASN A 58 -6.74 -26.31 13.75
N SER A 59 -5.71 -26.42 12.90
CA SER A 59 -5.25 -27.75 12.45
C SER A 59 -4.06 -28.29 13.23
N ARG A 60 -3.56 -27.56 14.25
CA ARG A 60 -2.39 -27.94 15.06
C ARG A 60 -1.13 -28.25 14.24
N GLU A 61 -1.00 -27.59 13.09
CA GLU A 61 0.14 -27.75 12.18
C GLU A 61 0.77 -26.40 11.86
N GLN A 62 2.09 -26.43 11.64
CA GLN A 62 2.84 -25.25 11.25
C GLN A 62 2.35 -24.74 9.89
N ARG A 63 2.06 -23.44 9.82
CA ARG A 63 1.75 -22.74 8.57
C ARG A 63 2.77 -21.66 8.32
N ARG A 64 3.14 -21.48 7.05
CA ARG A 64 4.08 -20.46 6.60
C ARG A 64 3.34 -19.48 5.71
N LEU A 65 3.60 -18.20 5.94
CA LEU A 65 3.19 -17.13 5.04
C LEU A 65 4.32 -16.93 4.03
N VAL A 66 4.04 -17.13 2.75
CA VAL A 66 5.00 -16.95 1.66
C VAL A 66 4.64 -15.71 0.88
N ILE A 67 5.64 -14.85 0.77
CA ILE A 67 5.57 -13.62 0.00
C ILE A 67 6.36 -13.86 -1.27
N ASP A 68 5.70 -13.80 -2.42
CA ASP A 68 6.35 -13.84 -3.72
C ASP A 68 6.58 -12.40 -4.20
N SER A 69 7.85 -11.98 -4.24
CA SER A 69 8.26 -10.66 -4.71
C SER A 69 8.21 -10.50 -6.24
N THR A 70 8.13 -11.61 -6.99
CA THR A 70 8.11 -11.60 -8.46
C THR A 70 6.70 -11.29 -8.99
N TYR A 71 5.68 -11.80 -8.31
CA TYR A 71 4.28 -11.61 -8.69
C TYR A 71 3.48 -10.76 -7.68
N SER A 72 4.14 -10.23 -6.64
CA SER A 72 3.52 -9.49 -5.55
C SER A 72 2.34 -10.26 -4.94
N LYS A 73 2.52 -11.56 -4.71
CA LYS A 73 1.48 -12.46 -4.19
C LYS A 73 1.76 -12.86 -2.76
N LEU A 74 0.70 -12.95 -1.96
CA LEU A 74 0.74 -13.50 -0.63
C LEU A 74 -0.04 -14.82 -0.61
N SER A 75 0.61 -15.86 -0.12
CA SER A 75 0.06 -17.22 -0.05
C SER A 75 0.36 -17.85 1.30
N ILE A 76 -0.54 -18.70 1.77
CA ILE A 76 -0.37 -19.47 2.99
C ILE A 76 -0.11 -20.90 2.57
N ILE A 77 1.08 -21.41 2.90
CA ILE A 77 1.47 -22.78 2.60
C ILE A 77 1.51 -23.64 3.85
N GLY A 78 1.19 -24.92 3.67
CA GLY A 78 1.36 -25.96 4.67
C GLY A 78 2.82 -26.42 4.82
N THR A 79 3.01 -27.44 5.66
CA THR A 79 4.28 -28.14 5.83
C THR A 79 4.78 -28.73 4.51
N ASP A 80 3.86 -29.19 3.66
CA ASP A 80 4.14 -29.86 2.37
C ASP A 80 4.17 -28.92 1.16
N THR A 81 4.35 -27.61 1.37
CA THR A 81 4.36 -26.57 0.32
C THR A 81 3.06 -26.42 -0.48
N THR A 82 2.00 -27.12 -0.09
CA THR A 82 0.66 -26.98 -0.64
C THR A 82 0.07 -25.61 -0.30
N ILE A 83 -0.49 -24.93 -1.30
CA ILE A 83 -1.19 -23.64 -1.12
C ILE A 83 -2.54 -23.94 -0.46
N LEU A 84 -2.71 -23.49 0.78
CA LEU A 84 -3.89 -23.79 1.60
C LEU A 84 -4.93 -22.68 1.60
N ALA A 85 -4.58 -21.50 1.10
CA ALA A 85 -5.45 -20.33 1.05
C ALA A 85 -5.39 -19.65 -0.31
N ARG A 86 -6.45 -18.91 -0.64
CA ARG A 86 -6.54 -18.13 -1.87
C ARG A 86 -5.42 -17.09 -1.91
N GLU A 87 -4.64 -17.13 -2.99
CA GLU A 87 -3.61 -16.13 -3.26
C GLU A 87 -4.24 -14.75 -3.31
N GLU A 88 -3.67 -13.81 -2.56
CA GLU A 88 -4.13 -12.44 -2.56
C GLU A 88 -2.98 -11.52 -2.99
N PHE A 89 -3.31 -10.67 -3.97
CA PHE A 89 -2.36 -9.78 -4.60
C PHE A 89 -2.09 -8.59 -3.69
N LEU A 90 -0.81 -8.34 -3.46
CA LEU A 90 -0.35 -7.16 -2.77
C LEU A 90 -0.44 -5.97 -3.73
N PRO A 91 -0.82 -4.79 -3.23
CA PRO A 91 -0.76 -3.57 -4.02
C PRO A 91 0.69 -3.30 -4.45
N ASP A 92 0.85 -2.78 -5.66
CA ASP A 92 2.10 -2.47 -6.40
C ASP A 92 3.00 -1.40 -5.75
N THR A 93 2.95 -1.28 -4.42
CA THR A 93 3.65 -0.26 -3.62
C THR A 93 4.47 -0.88 -2.50
N ILE A 94 4.26 -2.17 -2.22
CA ILE A 94 5.07 -2.92 -1.28
C ILE A 94 5.80 -4.00 -2.06
N GLU A 95 7.07 -3.73 -2.34
CA GLU A 95 8.00 -4.73 -2.81
C GLU A 95 8.76 -5.28 -1.59
N PHE A 96 8.78 -6.60 -1.46
CA PHE A 96 9.60 -7.26 -0.46
C PHE A 96 10.94 -7.59 -1.09
N GLY A 97 12.01 -7.00 -0.58
CA GLY A 97 13.36 -7.27 -1.06
C GLY A 97 13.67 -8.76 -0.94
N THR A 98 14.13 -9.37 -2.03
CA THR A 98 14.55 -10.77 -2.08
C THR A 98 15.95 -10.91 -1.49
N GLY A 99 16.08 -10.67 -0.18
CA GLY A 99 17.30 -10.96 0.55
C GLY A 99 17.31 -12.41 1.02
N ASN A 100 18.45 -13.10 0.95
CA ASN A 100 18.66 -14.38 1.62
C ASN A 100 18.77 -14.15 3.14
N VAL A 101 17.67 -13.74 3.76
CA VAL A 101 17.59 -13.56 5.21
C VAL A 101 16.71 -14.68 5.76
N ILE A 102 17.34 -15.61 6.47
CA ILE A 102 16.63 -16.63 7.24
C ILE A 102 16.18 -15.98 8.53
N TRP A 103 14.90 -15.61 8.59
CA TRP A 103 14.29 -15.12 9.81
C TRP A 103 13.96 -16.32 10.70
N THR A 104 14.85 -16.63 11.64
CA THR A 104 14.58 -17.62 12.70
C THR A 104 13.55 -17.01 13.64
N ALA A 105 12.33 -17.57 13.67
CA ALA A 105 11.32 -17.17 14.64
C ALA A 105 11.87 -17.42 16.05
N GLY A 106 11.83 -16.41 16.91
CA GLY A 106 12.23 -16.55 18.30
C GLY A 106 11.36 -17.62 18.96
N THR A 107 11.98 -18.72 19.37
CA THR A 107 11.34 -19.74 20.22
C THR A 107 11.28 -19.18 21.64
N SER A 108 10.08 -19.09 22.21
CA SER A 108 9.86 -18.86 23.64
C SER A 108 10.39 -20.01 24.47
#